data_AF-A0AAC9WH19-F1
#
_entry.id   AF-A0AAC9WH19-F1
#
_cell.length_a   1.000
_cell.length_b   1.000
_cell.length_c   1.000
_cell.angle_alpha   90.00
_cell.angle_beta   90.00
_cell.angle_gamma   90.00
#
_symmetry.space_group_name_H-M   'P 1'
#
loop_
_entity.id
_entity.type
_entity.pdbx_description
1 polymer ?
#
loop_
_entity_poly.entity_id
_entity_poly.type
_entity_poly.pdbx_seq_one_letter_code
_entity_poly.pdbx_strand_id
1 'polypeptide(L)' 'MNTVEPIRDIDVVYDIAEYLRVRNQRDYVMWMFGIHTGLKISDILKLRVRDVKDKEFIYLREKKKRKKDYFTL' A
#
# COMPACT_ATOMS: atom_id res chain seq x y z
N MET A 1 17.04 20.11 9.90
CA MET A 1 15.80 19.34 10.16
C MET A 1 15.37 18.79 8.81
N ASN A 2 15.42 17.47 8.61
CA ASN A 2 15.08 16.88 7.31
C ASN A 2 13.57 16.70 7.25
N THR A 3 12.89 17.69 6.71
CA THR A 3 11.44 17.64 6.46
C THR A 3 11.23 17.00 5.10
N VAL A 4 10.40 15.97 5.02
CA VAL A 4 9.97 15.36 3.76
C VAL A 4 8.62 15.94 3.36
N GLU A 5 8.50 16.34 2.11
CA GLU A 5 7.24 16.82 1.54
C GLU A 5 6.53 15.68 0.78
N PRO A 6 5.19 15.62 0.84
CA PRO A 6 4.42 14.66 0.05
C PRO A 6 4.51 14.99 -1.44
N ILE A 7 4.39 13.97 -2.28
CA ILE A 7 4.20 14.14 -3.72
C ILE A 7 2.82 14.78 -3.94
N ARG A 8 2.80 15.99 -4.51
CA ARG A 8 1.55 16.75 -4.77
C ARG A 8 1.07 16.62 -6.21
N ASP A 9 1.96 16.27 -7.11
CA ASP A 9 1.68 16.11 -8.52
C ASP A 9 1.24 14.66 -8.80
N ILE A 10 0.06 14.52 -9.40
CA ILE A 10 -0.50 13.22 -9.70
C ILE A 10 0.18 12.56 -10.91
N ASP A 11 0.72 13.36 -11.84
CA ASP A 11 1.44 12.84 -12.99
C ASP A 11 2.72 12.14 -12.53
N VAL A 12 3.41 12.70 -11.53
CA VAL A 12 4.57 12.05 -10.88
C VAL A 12 4.18 10.70 -10.25
N VAL A 13 2.99 10.59 -9.66
CA VAL A 13 2.50 9.32 -9.09
C VAL A 13 2.31 8.27 -10.19
N TYR A 14 1.76 8.67 -11.34
CA TYR A 14 1.56 7.79 -12.49
C TYR A 14 2.87 7.42 -13.18
N ASP A 15 3.81 8.34 -13.32
CA ASP A 15 5.14 8.08 -13.87
C ASP A 15 5.90 7.03 -13.06
N ILE A 16 5.84 7.14 -11.72
CA ILE A 16 6.42 6.13 -10.82
C ILE A 16 5.72 4.78 -11.03
N ALA A 17 4.39 4.76 -11.11
CA ALA A 17 3.63 3.54 -11.32
C ALA A 17 4.02 2.86 -12.64
N GLU A 18 4.12 3.62 -13.74
CA GLU A 18 4.48 3.09 -15.06
C GLU A 18 5.92 2.59 -15.10
N TYR A 19 6.85 3.33 -14.50
CA TYR A 19 8.24 2.90 -14.35
C TYR A 19 8.34 1.55 -13.61
N LEU A 20 7.61 1.40 -12.51
CA LEU A 20 7.57 0.16 -11.73
C LEU A 20 6.90 -0.98 -12.51
N ARG A 21 5.84 -0.69 -13.27
CA ARG A 21 5.11 -1.68 -14.08
C ARG A 21 6.02 -2.37 -15.10
N VAL A 22 6.91 -1.62 -15.75
CA VAL A 22 7.86 -2.14 -16.74
C VAL A 22 9.03 -2.88 -16.09
N ARG A 23 9.49 -2.42 -14.92
CA ARG A 23 10.70 -2.96 -14.26
C ARG A 23 10.41 -4.18 -13.38
N ASN A 24 9.38 -4.11 -12.54
CA ASN A 24 9.08 -5.14 -11.56
C ASN A 24 7.59 -5.10 -11.18
N GLN A 25 6.84 -6.07 -11.70
CA GLN A 25 5.41 -6.22 -11.43
C GLN A 25 5.08 -6.30 -9.92
N ARG A 26 5.96 -6.92 -9.10
CA ARG A 26 5.76 -6.99 -7.64
C ARG A 26 5.75 -5.60 -7.02
N ASP A 27 6.71 -4.78 -7.40
CA ASP A 27 6.89 -3.46 -6.80
C ASP A 27 5.80 -2.49 -7.30
N TYR A 28 5.34 -2.65 -8.54
CA TYR A 28 4.15 -1.97 -9.06
C TYR A 28 2.90 -2.28 -8.23
N VAL A 29 2.63 -3.56 -7.96
CA VAL A 29 1.47 -3.95 -7.14
C VAL A 29 1.60 -3.40 -5.71
N MET A 30 2.80 -3.43 -5.12
CA MET A 30 3.02 -2.84 -3.80
C MET A 30 2.81 -1.32 -3.78
N TRP A 31 3.25 -0.62 -4.83
CA TRP A 31 3.02 0.81 -4.99
C TRP A 31 1.53 1.13 -5.07
N MET A 32 0.83 0.51 -6.02
CA MET A 32 -0.61 0.71 -6.21
C MET A 32 -1.40 0.38 -4.95
N PHE A 33 -1.10 -0.76 -4.33
CA PHE A 33 -1.77 -1.18 -3.10
C PHE A 33 -1.49 -0.19 -1.95
N GLY A 34 -0.25 0.28 -1.80
CA GLY A 34 0.14 1.23 -0.76
C GLY A 34 -0.52 2.61 -0.90
N ILE A 35 -0.58 3.16 -2.11
CA ILE A 35 -1.18 4.49 -2.33
C ILE A 35 -2.72 4.47 -2.19
N HIS A 36 -3.39 3.37 -2.56
CA HIS A 36 -4.85 3.28 -2.46
C HIS A 36 -5.34 2.99 -1.04
N THR A 37 -4.58 2.20 -0.27
CA THR A 37 -4.99 1.78 1.09
C THR A 37 -4.37 2.63 2.20
N GLY A 38 -3.31 3.39 1.92
CA GLY A 38 -2.56 4.16 2.92
C GLY A 38 -1.79 3.29 3.92
N LEU A 39 -1.60 2.00 3.61
CA LEU A 39 -0.92 1.06 4.48
C LEU A 39 0.60 1.25 4.47
N LYS A 40 1.22 1.01 5.63
CA LYS A 40 2.69 0.99 5.73
C LYS A 40 3.23 -0.20 4.95
N ILE A 41 4.34 0.02 4.24
CA ILE A 41 5.02 -1.04 3.47
C ILE A 41 5.32 -2.28 4.33
N SER A 42 5.68 -2.09 5.60
CA SER A 42 5.95 -3.20 6.54
C SER A 42 4.74 -4.08 6.82
N ASP A 43 3.52 -3.57 6.61
CA ASP A 43 2.28 -4.29 6.84
C ASP A 43 1.79 -4.93 5.54
N ILE A 44 1.96 -4.24 4.40
CA ILE A 44 1.75 -4.80 3.05
C ILE A 44 2.57 -6.08 2.87
N LEU A 45 3.85 -6.07 3.27
CA LEU A 45 4.77 -7.22 3.15
C LEU A 45 4.33 -8.46 3.96
N LYS A 46 3.45 -8.30 4.95
CA LYS A 46 2.97 -9.43 5.78
C LYS A 46 1.68 -10.04 5.25
N LEU A 47 1.02 -9.39 4.29
CA LEU A 47 -0.23 -9.89 3.71
C LEU A 47 0.02 -11.19 2.95
N ARG A 48 -0.88 -12.15 3.13
CA ARG A 48 -0.91 -13.40 2.37
C ARG A 48 -2.15 -13.45 1.50
N VAL A 49 -2.13 -14.26 0.46
CA VAL A 49 -3.28 -14.43 -0.47
C VAL A 49 -4.59 -14.72 0.29
N ARG A 50 -4.56 -15.57 1.33
CA ARG A 50 -5.72 -15.89 2.18
C ARG A 50 -6.31 -14.70 2.94
N ASP A 51 -5.56 -13.62 3.07
CA ASP A 51 -5.97 -12.40 3.78
C ASP A 51 -6.71 -11.44 2.85
N VAL A 52 -6.63 -11.66 1.53
CA VAL A 52 -7.12 -10.76 0.47
C VAL A 52 -8.15 -11.41 -0.44
N LYS A 53 -7.90 -12.66 -0.82
CA LYS A 53 -8.72 -13.40 -1.77
C LYS A 53 -10.11 -13.63 -1.19
N ASP A 54 -11.15 -13.33 -1.98
CA ASP A 54 -12.56 -13.50 -1.64
C ASP A 54 -13.01 -12.72 -0.39
N LYS A 55 -12.35 -11.58 -0.11
CA LYS A 55 -12.73 -10.67 0.98
C LYS A 55 -13.00 -9.28 0.44
N GLU A 56 -13.96 -8.60 1.05
CA GLU A 56 -14.25 -7.17 0.80
C GLU A 56 -13.35 -6.24 1.63
N PHE A 57 -12.77 -6.76 2.72
CA PHE A 57 -11.93 -6.00 3.64
C PHE A 57 -10.66 -6.76 4.00
N ILE A 58 -9.55 -6.02 4.06
CA ILE A 58 -8.32 -6.50 4.69
C ILE A 58 -8.36 -6.18 6.18
N TYR A 59 -8.07 -7.22 6.97
CA TYR A 59 -7.92 -7.14 8.41
C TYR A 59 -6.44 -7.01 8.76
N LEU A 60 -6.00 -5.82 9.18
CA LEU A 60 -4.66 -5.60 9.71
C LEU A 60 -4.72 -5.36 11.21
N ARG A 61 -4.12 -6.29 11.96
CA ARG A 61 -3.98 -6.16 13.41
C ARG A 61 -2.77 -5.29 13.71
N GLU A 62 -2.99 -3.99 13.92
CA GLU A 62 -1.92 -3.12 14.39
C GLU A 62 -1.34 -3.65 15.72
N LYS A 63 -0.02 -3.89 15.75
CA LYS A 63 0.68 -4.38 16.97
C LYS A 63 0.66 -3.38 18.14
N LYS A 64 0.26 -2.11 17.93
CA LYS A 64 0.40 -1.02 18.92
C LYS A 64 -0.90 -0.37 19.40
N LYS A 65 -2.06 -0.68 18.81
CA LYS A 65 -3.35 -0.13 19.27
C LYS A 65 -4.34 -1.26 19.57
N ARG A 66 -5.09 -1.09 20.66
CA ARG A 66 -6.24 -1.94 21.02
C ARG A 66 -7.43 -1.82 20.05
N LYS A 67 -7.35 -0.97 19.02
CA LYS A 67 -8.40 -0.71 18.03
C LYS A 67 -8.15 -1.47 16.74
N LYS A 68 -9.24 -1.96 16.13
CA LYS A 68 -9.25 -2.73 14.87
C LYS A 68 -9.61 -1.76 13.75
N ASP A 69 -8.78 -1.67 12.72
CA ASP A 69 -9.04 -0.86 11.54
C ASP A 69 -9.32 -1.80 10.35
N TYR A 70 -10.35 -1.46 9.57
CA TYR A 70 -10.80 -2.19 8.39
C TYR A 70 -10.46 -1.36 7.17
N PHE A 71 -9.82 -1.97 6.17
CA PHE A 71 -9.49 -1.33 4.91
C PHE A 71 -10.25 -2.02 3.79
N THR A 72 -10.99 -1.24 3.00
CA THR A 72 -11.70 -1.73 1.82
C THR A 72 -10.69 -2.10 0.74
N LEU A 73 -10.97 -3.21 0.04
CA LEU A 73 -10.18 -3.74 -1.05
C LEU A 73 -10.51 -3.15 -2.41
#